data_AF-A0AAP3A2T6-F1
#
_entry.id   AF-A0AAP3A2T6-F1
#
_cell.length_a   1.000
_cell.length_b   1.000
_cell.length_c   1.000
_cell.angle_alpha   90.00
_cell.angle_beta   90.00
_cell.angle_gamma   90.00
#
_symmetry.space_group_name_H-M   'P 1'
#
loop_
_entity.id
_entity.type
_entity.pdbx_description
1 polymer ?
#
loop_
_entity_poly.entity_id
_entity_poly.type
_entity_poly.pdbx_seq_one_letter_code
_entity_poly.pdbx_strand_id
1 'polypeptide(L)'
;FSPRRHRGILLGAFSVVWTVGYVLASIAGHHFISENPEAWRWLLASAALPALLITLLRWGTPESPRWLLRQGRFAEAHAIVHRYFGPHVLLGDEVVTATHKHIKTLFSSRYWRRTAFNSVFFVCLVIPWFVIYTWLPTIAQTIGLEDALTASLMLNALLIVGALLGLVLT
;
A
#
# COMPACT_ATOMS: atom_id res chain seq x y z
N PHE A 1 0.45 -10.85 11.45
CA PHE A 1 1.80 -10.84 12.07
C PHE A 1 2.71 -11.59 11.09
N SER A 2 3.73 -10.95 10.53
CA SER A 2 4.59 -11.61 9.54
C SER A 2 5.94 -11.98 10.16
N PRO A 3 6.47 -13.19 9.92
CA PRO A 3 7.81 -13.54 10.34
C PRO A 3 8.81 -12.51 9.85
N ARG A 4 9.81 -12.14 10.66
CA ARG A 4 10.82 -11.12 10.30
C ARG A 4 11.45 -11.35 8.93
N ARG A 5 11.60 -12.61 8.52
CA ARG A 5 12.14 -13.05 7.22
C ARG A 5 11.22 -12.78 6.01
N HIS A 6 9.90 -12.74 6.18
CA HIS A 6 8.94 -12.58 5.08
C HIS A 6 8.35 -11.17 5.01
N ARG A 7 8.80 -10.28 5.90
CA ARG A 7 8.21 -8.96 6.08
C ARG A 7 8.47 -8.04 4.89
N GLY A 8 9.66 -8.15 4.27
CA GLY A 8 10.02 -7.45 3.04
C GLY A 8 9.12 -7.87 1.87
N ILE A 9 9.08 -9.16 1.56
CA ILE A 9 8.23 -9.73 0.50
C ILE A 9 6.74 -9.37 0.69
N LEU A 10 6.21 -9.42 1.91
CA LEU A 10 4.80 -9.06 2.16
C LEU A 10 4.53 -7.57 1.96
N LEU A 11 5.49 -6.70 2.29
CA LEU A 11 5.41 -5.26 1.99
C LEU A 11 5.54 -5.01 0.48
N GLY A 12 6.43 -5.73 -0.20
CA GLY A 12 6.59 -5.65 -1.66
C GLY A 12 5.35 -6.13 -2.41
N ALA A 13 4.72 -7.22 -1.94
CA ALA A 13 3.48 -7.75 -2.51
C ALA A 13 2.34 -6.72 -2.45
N PHE A 14 2.26 -5.93 -1.38
CA PHE A 14 1.28 -4.83 -1.30
C PHE A 14 1.50 -3.79 -2.41
N SER A 15 2.75 -3.39 -2.66
CA SER A 15 3.09 -2.47 -3.75
C SER A 15 2.71 -3.04 -5.12
N VAL A 16 2.99 -4.33 -5.36
CA VAL A 16 2.63 -4.99 -6.62
C VAL A 16 1.11 -5.03 -6.82
N VAL A 17 0.35 -5.43 -5.79
CA VAL A 17 -1.13 -5.45 -5.86
C VAL A 17 -1.68 -4.04 -6.13
N TRP A 18 -1.10 -3.02 -5.52
CA TRP A 18 -1.48 -1.63 -5.77
C TRP A 18 -1.21 -1.21 -7.22
N THR A 19 -0.03 -1.50 -7.75
CA THR A 19 0.33 -1.20 -9.14
C THR A 19 -0.59 -1.94 -10.13
N VAL A 20 -0.85 -3.22 -9.92
CA VAL A 20 -1.76 -4.00 -10.78
C VAL A 20 -3.17 -3.41 -10.75
N GLY A 21 -3.69 -3.09 -9.56
CA GLY A 21 -5.00 -2.45 -9.42
C GLY A 21 -5.09 -1.10 -10.14
N TYR A 22 -4.04 -0.28 -10.03
CA TYR A 22 -3.94 0.99 -10.73
C TYR A 22 -3.96 0.83 -12.26
N VAL A 23 -3.18 -0.11 -12.80
CA VAL A 23 -3.13 -0.38 -14.25
C VAL A 23 -4.49 -0.86 -14.76
N LEU A 24 -5.13 -1.81 -14.05
CA LEU A 24 -6.46 -2.30 -14.41
C LEU A 24 -7.50 -1.18 -14.40
N ALA A 25 -7.47 -0.30 -13.39
CA ALA A 25 -8.36 0.85 -13.30
C ALA A 25 -8.12 1.86 -14.43
N SER A 26 -6.87 2.07 -14.83
CA SER A 26 -6.51 2.95 -15.95
C SER A 26 -7.04 2.42 -17.28
N ILE A 27 -6.88 1.11 -17.54
CA ILE A 27 -7.40 0.45 -18.75
C ILE A 27 -8.93 0.50 -18.78
N ALA A 28 -9.58 0.13 -17.67
CA ALA A 28 -11.03 0.19 -17.55
C ALA A 28 -11.55 1.63 -17.74
N GLY A 29 -10.89 2.62 -17.13
CA GLY A 29 -11.23 4.02 -17.31
C GLY A 29 -11.16 4.46 -18.78
N HIS A 30 -10.10 4.07 -19.49
CA HIS A 30 -9.95 4.43 -20.90
C HIS A 30 -11.04 3.82 -21.80
N HIS A 31 -11.39 2.55 -21.58
CA HIS A 31 -12.35 1.84 -22.42
C HIS A 31 -13.81 2.21 -22.11
N PHE A 32 -14.17 2.33 -20.83
CA PHE A 32 -15.57 2.56 -20.45
C PHE A 32 -15.98 4.04 -20.55
N ILE A 33 -15.08 5.00 -20.29
CA ILE A 33 -15.42 6.43 -20.30
C ILE A 33 -15.71 6.95 -21.71
N SER A 34 -15.12 6.37 -22.75
CA SER A 34 -15.37 6.75 -24.14
C SER A 34 -16.74 6.29 -24.66
N GLU A 35 -17.32 5.25 -24.08
CA GLU A 35 -18.55 4.61 -24.59
C GLU A 35 -19.83 5.08 -23.87
N ASN A 36 -19.75 5.56 -22.63
CA ASN A 36 -20.94 5.93 -21.85
C ASN A 36 -20.67 7.12 -20.90
N PRO A 37 -21.47 8.21 -20.96
CA PRO A 37 -21.36 9.36 -20.05
C PRO A 37 -21.49 9.00 -18.55
N GLU A 38 -22.19 7.92 -18.22
CA GLU A 38 -22.38 7.44 -16.84
C GLU A 38 -21.32 6.41 -16.42
N ALA A 39 -20.37 6.06 -17.29
CA ALA A 39 -19.35 5.02 -17.04
C ALA A 39 -18.52 5.28 -15.78
N TRP A 40 -18.25 6.53 -15.43
CA TRP A 40 -17.49 6.88 -14.23
C TRP A 40 -18.17 6.37 -12.94
N ARG A 41 -19.51 6.29 -12.90
CA ARG A 41 -20.28 5.76 -11.75
C ARG A 41 -20.05 4.27 -11.61
N TRP A 42 -20.06 3.55 -12.74
CA TRP A 42 -19.80 2.11 -12.76
C TRP A 42 -18.34 1.80 -12.44
N LEU A 43 -17.40 2.64 -12.90
CA LEU A 43 -16.00 2.53 -12.53
C LEU A 43 -15.80 2.69 -11.01
N LEU A 44 -16.45 3.68 -10.39
CA LEU A 44 -16.43 3.83 -8.93
C LEU A 44 -17.14 2.68 -8.20
N ALA A 45 -18.29 2.23 -8.72
CA ALA A 45 -19.04 1.12 -8.14
C ALA A 45 -18.26 -0.20 -8.22
N SER A 46 -17.43 -0.40 -9.25
CA SER A 46 -16.61 -1.61 -9.40
C SER A 46 -15.63 -1.82 -8.25
N ALA A 47 -15.19 -0.75 -7.57
CA ALA A 47 -14.35 -0.85 -6.37
C ALA A 47 -15.07 -1.49 -5.16
N ALA A 48 -16.41 -1.52 -5.17
CA ALA A 48 -17.18 -2.23 -4.15
C ALA A 48 -16.95 -3.75 -4.21
N LEU A 49 -16.68 -4.31 -5.40
CA LEU A 49 -16.45 -5.76 -5.57
C LEU A 49 -15.19 -6.25 -4.81
N PRO A 50 -13.98 -5.70 -5.02
CA PRO A 50 -12.81 -6.09 -4.24
C PRO A 50 -12.94 -5.72 -2.77
N ALA A 51 -13.62 -4.62 -2.42
CA ALA A 51 -13.87 -4.26 -1.02
C ALA A 51 -14.74 -5.31 -0.31
N LEU A 52 -15.81 -5.77 -0.96
CA LEU A 52 -16.68 -6.83 -0.44
C LEU A 52 -15.90 -8.14 -0.29
N LEU A 53 -15.12 -8.52 -1.31
CA LEU A 53 -14.29 -9.73 -1.29
C LEU A 53 -13.30 -9.70 -0.10
N ILE A 54 -12.59 -8.59 0.08
CA ILE A 54 -11.66 -8.42 1.21
C ILE A 54 -12.41 -8.46 2.54
N THR A 55 -13.60 -7.88 2.62
CA THR A 55 -14.44 -7.89 3.84
C THR A 55 -14.85 -9.31 4.20
N LEU A 56 -15.28 -10.10 3.21
CA LEU A 56 -15.64 -11.51 3.41
C LEU A 56 -14.43 -12.35 3.83
N LEU A 57 -13.28 -12.18 3.17
CA LEU A 57 -12.03 -12.86 3.52
C LEU A 57 -11.56 -12.49 4.94
N ARG A 58 -11.78 -11.24 5.36
CA ARG A 58 -11.38 -10.75 6.67
C ARG A 58 -12.24 -11.30 7.81
N TRP A 59 -13.49 -11.70 7.56
CA TRP A 59 -14.42 -12.14 8.59
C TRP A 59 -13.92 -13.36 9.39
N GLY A 60 -13.14 -14.25 8.77
CA GLY A 60 -12.52 -15.40 9.44
C GLY A 60 -11.10 -15.16 9.99
N THR A 61 -10.53 -13.96 9.80
CA THR A 61 -9.13 -13.69 10.16
C THR A 61 -9.00 -13.35 11.64
N PRO A 62 -8.13 -14.04 12.40
CA PRO A 62 -7.92 -13.74 13.82
C PRO A 62 -7.32 -12.35 14.02
N GLU A 63 -7.62 -11.74 15.16
CA GLU A 63 -7.06 -10.44 15.53
C GLU A 63 -5.53 -10.54 15.75
N SER A 64 -4.83 -9.41 15.61
CA SER A 64 -3.37 -9.39 15.77
C SER A 64 -2.97 -9.80 17.20
N PRO A 65 -2.11 -10.84 17.39
CA PRO A 65 -1.68 -11.27 18.72
C PRO A 65 -1.05 -10.13 19.54
N ARG A 66 -0.32 -9.22 18.88
CA ARG A 66 0.23 -8.02 19.54
C ARG A 66 -0.82 -7.03 20.00
N TRP A 67 -1.92 -6.90 19.28
CA TRP A 67 -3.03 -6.05 19.71
C TRP A 67 -3.73 -6.67 20.92
N LEU A 68 -3.96 -7.99 20.90
CA LEU A 68 -4.53 -8.72 22.03
C LEU A 68 -3.66 -8.62 23.29
N LEU A 69 -2.32 -8.75 23.16
CA LEU A 69 -1.38 -8.49 24.26
C LEU A 69 -1.52 -7.08 24.84
N ARG A 70 -1.66 -6.05 23.98
CA ARG A 70 -1.86 -4.66 24.42
C ARG A 70 -3.19 -4.44 25.14
N GLN A 71 -4.21 -5.23 24.83
CA GLN A 71 -5.52 -5.19 25.49
C GLN A 71 -5.58 -6.09 26.74
N GLY A 72 -4.47 -6.72 27.14
CA GLY A 72 -4.43 -7.65 28.27
C GLY A 72 -5.07 -9.02 28.00
N ARG A 73 -5.43 -9.33 26.75
CA ARG A 73 -6.03 -10.60 26.32
C ARG A 73 -4.95 -11.65 26.03
N PHE A 74 -4.17 -12.01 27.05
CA PHE A 74 -2.99 -12.89 26.91
C PHE A 74 -3.34 -14.30 26.45
N ALA A 75 -4.31 -14.96 27.08
CA ALA A 75 -4.68 -16.35 26.78
C ALA A 75 -5.05 -16.54 25.30
N GLU A 76 -5.79 -15.58 24.75
CA GLU A 76 -6.24 -15.60 23.36
C GLU A 76 -5.10 -15.29 22.38
N ALA A 77 -4.19 -14.37 22.74
CA ALA A 77 -2.97 -14.10 21.97
C ALA A 77 -2.09 -15.36 21.86
N HIS A 78 -1.90 -16.09 22.97
CA HIS A 78 -1.17 -17.36 22.98
C HIS A 78 -1.89 -18.43 22.15
N ALA A 79 -3.21 -18.58 22.30
CA ALA A 79 -3.98 -19.55 21.52
C ALA A 79 -3.86 -19.34 20.00
N ILE A 80 -3.91 -18.08 19.54
CA ILE A 80 -3.71 -17.74 18.12
C ILE A 80 -2.27 -18.06 17.69
N VAL A 81 -1.27 -17.73 18.50
CA VAL A 81 0.12 -18.03 18.14
C VAL A 81 0.40 -19.53 18.07
N HIS A 82 -0.08 -20.30 19.05
CA HIS A 82 0.02 -21.75 19.04
C HIS A 82 -0.65 -22.37 17.81
N ARG A 83 -1.82 -21.85 17.41
CA ARG A 83 -2.59 -22.35 16.26
C ARG A 83 -1.94 -22.06 14.91
N TYR A 84 -1.37 -20.88 14.71
CA TYR A 84 -0.89 -20.42 13.39
C TYR A 84 0.64 -20.43 13.22
N PHE A 85 1.41 -20.35 14.30
CA PHE A 85 2.88 -20.30 14.27
C PHE A 85 3.55 -21.51 14.96
N GLY A 86 2.76 -22.36 15.64
CA GLY A 86 3.22 -23.58 16.28
C GLY A 86 3.67 -23.39 17.74
N PRO A 87 3.81 -24.49 18.50
CA PRO A 87 4.03 -24.43 19.95
C PRO A 87 5.42 -23.94 20.39
N HIS A 88 6.35 -23.80 19.46
CA HIS A 88 7.73 -23.37 19.76
C HIS A 88 7.90 -21.84 19.65
N VAL A 89 6.87 -21.12 19.20
CA VAL A 89 6.90 -19.66 19.06
C VAL A 89 6.31 -19.03 20.30
N LEU A 90 7.17 -18.64 21.23
CA LEU A 90 6.77 -17.87 22.40
C LEU A 90 6.65 -16.39 22.03
N LEU A 91 5.51 -15.78 22.36
CA LEU A 91 5.39 -14.33 22.40
C LEU A 91 6.30 -13.86 23.53
N GLY A 92 7.35 -13.10 23.21
CA GLY A 92 8.18 -12.50 24.26
C GLY A 92 7.31 -11.62 25.16
N ASP A 93 7.64 -11.60 26.46
CA ASP A 93 7.01 -10.77 27.50
C ASP A 93 7.25 -9.26 27.30
N GLU A 94 7.38 -8.80 26.05
CA GLU A 94 7.22 -7.39 25.73
C GLU A 94 5.78 -7.01 26.06
N VAL A 95 5.55 -6.68 27.34
CA VAL A 95 4.46 -5.82 27.80
C VAL A 95 4.65 -4.54 27.01
N VAL A 96 3.98 -4.46 25.86
CA VAL A 96 3.96 -3.26 25.06
C VAL A 96 3.15 -2.25 25.86
N THR A 97 3.81 -1.58 26.79
CA THR A 97 3.28 -0.41 27.45
C THR A 97 2.81 0.50 26.34
N ALA A 98 1.50 0.77 26.31
CA ALA A 98 0.91 1.71 25.39
C ALA A 98 1.45 3.09 25.76
N THR A 99 2.67 3.40 25.28
CA THR A 99 3.18 4.75 25.38
C THR A 99 2.37 5.54 24.36
N HIS A 100 1.32 6.21 24.81
CA HIS A 100 0.66 7.25 24.04
C HIS A 100 1.66 8.39 23.83
N LYS A 101 2.59 8.21 22.89
CA LYS A 101 3.53 9.25 22.51
C LYS A 101 2.75 10.25 21.68
N HIS A 102 2.58 11.44 22.25
CA HIS A 102 1.92 12.56 21.61
C HIS A 102 2.63 12.89 20.28
N ILE A 103 1.91 13.31 19.24
CA ILE A 103 2.49 13.69 17.92
C ILE A 103 3.63 14.70 18.07
N LYS A 104 3.53 15.59 19.08
CA LYS A 104 4.59 16.56 19.46
C LYS A 104 5.96 15.90 19.75
N THR A 105 6.01 14.63 20.11
CA THR A 105 7.27 13.89 20.31
C THR A 105 8.09 13.73 19.03
N LEU A 106 7.44 13.72 17.85
CA LEU A 106 8.11 13.69 16.55
C LEU A 106 8.92 14.97 16.28
N PHE A 107 8.51 16.08 16.89
CA PHE A 107 9.15 17.40 16.81
C PHE A 107 10.10 17.68 17.98
N SER A 108 10.34 16.70 18.85
CA SER A 108 11.33 16.84 19.93
C SER A 108 12.75 16.89 19.36
N SER A 109 13.68 17.53 20.08
CA SER A 109 15.09 17.67 19.70
C SER A 109 15.76 16.34 19.30
N ARG A 110 15.29 15.22 19.89
CA ARG A 110 15.77 13.87 19.60
C ARG A 110 15.34 13.33 18.23
N TYR A 111 14.16 13.70 17.72
CA TYR A 111 13.56 13.09 16.52
C TYR A 111 13.36 14.07 15.36
N TRP A 112 13.36 15.38 15.59
CA TRP A 112 13.08 16.40 14.57
C TRP A 112 13.95 16.25 13.31
N ARG A 113 15.27 16.01 13.44
CA ARG A 113 16.15 15.82 12.27
C ARG A 113 15.75 14.62 11.42
N ARG A 114 15.32 13.52 12.04
CA ARG A 114 14.87 12.31 11.35
C ARG A 114 13.51 12.54 10.69
N THR A 115 12.59 13.19 11.40
CA THR A 115 11.28 13.57 10.87
C THR A 115 11.42 14.51 9.68
N ALA A 116 12.24 15.56 9.79
CA ALA A 116 12.46 16.54 8.73
C ALA A 116 13.12 15.91 7.50
N PHE A 117 14.16 15.09 7.68
CA PHE A 117 14.79 14.36 6.57
C PHE A 117 13.78 13.47 5.85
N ASN A 118 13.02 12.67 6.59
CA ASN A 118 12.00 11.78 6.01
C ASN A 118 10.90 12.58 5.29
N SER A 119 10.40 13.66 5.90
CA SER A 119 9.39 14.51 5.29
C SER A 119 9.89 15.16 4.00
N VAL A 120 11.10 15.73 3.99
CA VAL A 120 11.69 16.33 2.79
C VAL A 120 11.90 15.28 1.71
N PHE A 121 12.43 14.11 2.07
CA PHE A 121 12.61 13.00 1.13
C PHE A 121 11.29 12.60 0.46
N PHE A 122 10.22 12.40 1.25
CA PHE A 122 8.92 12.05 0.70
C PHE A 122 8.28 13.19 -0.10
N VAL A 123 8.44 14.44 0.30
CA VAL A 123 7.95 15.60 -0.45
C VAL A 123 8.64 15.71 -1.81
N CYS A 124 9.97 15.57 -1.84
CA CYS A 124 10.76 15.55 -3.07
C CYS A 124 10.44 14.36 -3.98
N LEU A 125 9.93 13.25 -3.42
CA LEU A 125 9.48 12.10 -4.20
C LEU A 125 8.07 12.32 -4.75
N VAL A 126 7.15 12.81 -3.92
CA VAL A 126 5.72 12.86 -4.22
C VAL A 126 5.35 14.06 -5.11
N ILE A 127 5.92 15.24 -4.88
CA ILE A 127 5.58 16.43 -5.68
C ILE A 127 5.91 16.22 -7.17
N PRO A 128 7.14 15.82 -7.56
CA PRO A 128 7.46 15.60 -8.97
C PRO A 128 6.58 14.52 -9.59
N TRP A 129 6.28 13.45 -8.84
CA TRP A 129 5.37 12.39 -9.30
C TRP A 129 4.00 12.95 -9.71
N PHE A 130 3.37 13.76 -8.86
CA PHE A 130 2.06 14.35 -9.17
C PHE A 130 2.11 15.39 -10.30
N VAL A 131 3.19 16.18 -10.38
CA VAL A 131 3.38 17.16 -11.46
C VAL A 131 3.51 16.46 -12.81
N ILE A 132 4.39 15.45 -12.90
CA ILE A 132 4.58 14.67 -14.13
C ILE A 132 3.27 13.98 -14.52
N TYR A 133 2.55 13.40 -13.56
CA TYR A 133 1.29 12.71 -13.83
C TYR A 133 0.19 13.66 -14.35
N THR A 134 0.04 14.84 -13.73
CA THR A 134 -0.98 15.83 -14.11
C THR A 134 -0.72 16.40 -15.51
N TRP A 135 0.55 16.65 -15.85
CA TRP A 135 0.95 17.24 -17.12
C TRP A 135 1.44 16.22 -18.14
N LEU A 136 1.21 14.92 -17.90
CA LEU A 136 1.69 13.83 -18.76
C LEU A 136 1.27 14.01 -20.23
N PRO A 137 0.02 14.39 -20.57
CA PRO A 137 -0.37 14.59 -21.97
C PRO A 137 0.37 15.74 -22.64
N THR A 138 0.58 16.85 -21.91
CA THR A 138 1.35 18.00 -22.41
C THR A 138 2.81 17.63 -22.64
N ILE A 139 3.42 16.88 -21.72
CA ILE A 139 4.80 16.40 -21.86
C ILE A 139 4.91 15.44 -23.05
N ALA A 140 3.97 14.51 -23.22
CA ALA A 140 3.96 13.57 -24.34
C ALA A 140 3.88 14.29 -25.70
N GLN A 141 3.03 15.32 -25.81
CA GLN A 141 2.91 16.14 -27.03
C GLN A 141 4.22 16.88 -27.35
N THR A 142 4.94 17.40 -26.34
CA THR A 142 6.24 18.07 -26.57
C THR A 142 7.35 17.13 -27.08
N ILE A 143 7.22 15.82 -26.84
CA ILE A 143 8.18 14.79 -27.28
C ILE A 143 7.80 14.22 -28.66
N GLY A 144 6.67 14.66 -29.25
CA GLY A 144 6.17 14.19 -30.54
C GLY A 144 5.34 12.90 -30.46
N LEU A 145 4.92 12.49 -29.27
CA LEU A 145 3.95 11.40 -29.08
C LEU A 145 2.54 12.01 -29.12
N GLU A 146 1.93 12.01 -30.30
CA GLU A 146 0.57 12.55 -30.52
C GLU A 146 -0.52 11.68 -29.89
N ASP A 147 -0.25 10.38 -29.72
CA ASP A 147 -1.20 9.42 -29.17
C ASP A 147 -1.03 9.24 -27.65
N ALA A 148 -1.96 9.83 -26.89
CA ALA A 148 -2.01 9.76 -25.43
C ALA A 148 -2.13 8.31 -24.90
N LEU A 149 -2.68 7.39 -25.70
CA LEU A 149 -2.80 5.98 -25.35
C LEU A 149 -1.42 5.32 -25.26
N THR A 150 -0.57 5.54 -26.25
CA THR A 150 0.80 4.99 -26.29
C THR A 150 1.61 5.47 -25.09
N ALA A 151 1.53 6.76 -24.73
CA ALA A 151 2.21 7.31 -23.56
C ALA A 151 1.70 6.69 -22.23
N SER A 152 0.39 6.51 -22.09
CA SER A 152 -0.22 5.87 -20.92
C SER A 152 0.20 4.40 -20.79
N LEU A 153 0.22 3.64 -21.89
CA LEU A 153 0.65 2.24 -21.91
C LEU A 153 2.12 2.09 -21.57
N MET A 154 2.99 2.96 -22.09
CA MET A 154 4.42 2.95 -21.74
C MET A 154 4.64 3.23 -20.25
N LEU A 155 3.92 4.19 -19.67
CA LEU A 155 4.02 4.51 -18.24
C LEU A 155 3.52 3.35 -17.36
N ASN A 156 2.40 2.73 -17.72
CA ASN A 156 1.87 1.56 -17.03
C ASN A 156 2.81 0.35 -17.12
N ALA A 157 3.44 0.12 -18.28
CA ALA A 157 4.44 -0.93 -18.46
C ALA A 157 5.69 -0.68 -17.59
N LEU A 158 6.19 0.55 -17.56
CA LEU A 158 7.35 0.94 -16.74
C LEU A 158 7.05 0.74 -15.24
N LEU A 159 5.82 1.05 -14.82
CA LEU A 159 5.34 0.85 -13.45
C LEU A 159 5.33 -0.63 -13.06
N ILE A 160 4.85 -1.51 -13.94
CA ILE A 160 4.85 -2.95 -13.70
C ILE A 160 6.29 -3.47 -13.57
N VAL A 161 7.18 -3.07 -14.48
CA VAL A 161 8.61 -3.46 -14.42
C VAL A 161 9.26 -2.98 -13.13
N GLY A 162 9.01 -1.72 -12.75
CA GLY A 162 9.51 -1.16 -11.49
C GLY A 162 8.98 -1.90 -10.26
N ALA A 163 7.69 -2.27 -10.25
CA ALA A 163 7.09 -3.04 -9.15
C ALA A 163 7.68 -4.46 -9.05
N LEU A 164 7.91 -5.14 -10.18
CA LEU A 164 8.54 -6.46 -10.22
C LEU A 164 10.00 -6.41 -9.75
N LEU A 165 10.77 -5.42 -10.22
CA LEU A 165 12.14 -5.21 -9.75
C LEU A 165 12.18 -4.93 -8.24
N GLY A 166 11.28 -4.09 -7.75
CA GLY A 166 11.14 -3.81 -6.32
C GLY A 166 10.86 -5.07 -5.50
N LEU A 167 10.04 -5.99 -6.00
CA LEU A 167 9.77 -7.27 -5.36
C LEU A 167 10.99 -8.20 -5.36
N VAL A 168 11.77 -8.24 -6.44
CA VAL A 168 12.99 -9.06 -6.53
C VAL A 168 14.10 -8.55 -5.60
N LEU A 169 14.14 -7.24 -5.35
CA LEU A 169 15.14 -6.58 -4.50
C LEU A 169 14.80 -6.59 -2.99
N THR A 170 13.60 -7.03 -2.57
CA THR A 170 13.11 -7.01 -1.17
C THR A 170 13.04 -8.38 -0.49
#